data_AF-A0A388RWS4-F1
#
_entry.id   AF-A0A388RWS4-F1
#
_cell.length_a   1.000
_cell.length_b   1.000
_cell.length_c   1.000
_cell.angle_alpha   90.00
_cell.angle_beta   90.00
_cell.angle_gamma   90.00
#
_symmetry.space_group_name_H-M   'P 1'
#
loop_
_entity.id
_entity.type
_entity.pdbx_description
1 polymer ?
#
loop_
_entity_poly.entity_id
_entity_poly.type
_entity_poly.pdbx_seq_one_letter_code
_entity_poly.pdbx_strand_id
1 'polypeptide(L)' 'MLAAAGLLALSGAALATNQSQQRQQGRDANQAAKQEARTGKIDCRAANQKSNSQCRQDKRDTKQEGRQEKRDIKY' A
#
# COMPACT_ATOMS: atom_id res chain seq x y z
N MET A 1 -28.66 -3.58 -31.33
CA MET A 1 -27.22 -3.22 -31.25
C MET A 1 -26.92 -2.10 -30.25
N LEU A 2 -27.68 -0.99 -30.19
CA LEU A 2 -27.46 0.11 -29.23
C LEU A 2 -27.50 -0.31 -27.74
N ALA A 3 -28.44 -1.17 -27.35
CA ALA A 3 -28.53 -1.64 -25.95
C ALA A 3 -27.32 -2.47 -25.51
N ALA A 4 -26.78 -3.32 -26.40
CA ALA A 4 -25.59 -4.13 -26.11
C ALA A 4 -24.33 -3.25 -25.97
N ALA A 5 -24.19 -2.22 -26.81
CA ALA A 5 -23.10 -1.25 -26.72
C ALA A 5 -23.16 -0.43 -25.41
N GLY A 6 -24.36 -0.02 -24.99
CA GLY A 6 -24.55 0.69 -23.71
C GLY A 6 -24.17 -0.16 -22.49
N LEU A 7 -24.55 -1.45 -22.47
CA LEU A 7 -24.18 -2.37 -21.38
C LEU A 7 -22.67 -2.59 -21.29
N LEU A 8 -22.00 -2.78 -22.44
CA LEU A 8 -20.55 -2.93 -22.52
C LEU A 8 -19.82 -1.68 -22.00
N ALA A 9 -20.25 -0.48 -22.40
CA ALA A 9 -19.67 0.77 -21.93
C ALA A 9 -19.80 0.95 -20.42
N LEU A 10 -20.97 0.65 -19.84
CA LEU A 10 -21.22 0.78 -18.41
C LEU A 10 -20.38 -0.22 -17.58
N SER A 11 -20.27 -1.47 -18.05
CA SER A 11 -19.44 -2.49 -17.40
C SER A 11 -17.94 -2.15 -17.44
N GLY A 12 -17.45 -1.58 -18.55
CA GLY A 12 -16.08 -1.11 -18.68
C GLY A 12 -15.75 0.05 -17.75
N ALA A 13 -16.66 1.01 -17.59
CA ALA A 13 -16.50 2.11 -16.65
C ALA A 13 -16.45 1.62 -15.19
N ALA A 14 -17.34 0.69 -14.80
CA ALA A 14 -17.35 0.11 -13.46
C ALA A 14 -16.05 -0.65 -13.13
N LEU A 15 -15.51 -1.43 -14.07
CA LEU A 15 -14.22 -2.11 -13.92
C LEU A 15 -13.07 -1.11 -13.76
N ALA A 16 -13.04 -0.06 -14.59
CA ALA A 16 -12.02 0.97 -14.51
C ALA A 16 -12.04 1.72 -13.17
N THR A 17 -13.23 2.04 -12.65
CA THR A 17 -13.39 2.67 -11.33
C THR A 17 -12.87 1.75 -10.21
N ASN A 18 -13.27 0.48 -10.19
CA ASN A 18 -12.78 -0.48 -9.18
C ASN A 18 -11.26 -0.61 -9.21
N GLN A 19 -10.68 -0.75 -10.40
CA GLN A 19 -9.24 -0.85 -10.57
C GLN A 19 -8.51 0.43 -10.13
N SER A 20 -9.09 1.61 -10.36
CA SER A 20 -8.53 2.89 -9.89
C SER A 20 -8.52 2.98 -8.36
N GLN A 21 -9.57 2.49 -7.70
CA GLN A 21 -9.68 2.48 -6.24
C GLN A 21 -8.67 1.52 -5.62
N GLN A 22 -8.50 0.31 -6.17
CA GLN A 22 -7.49 -0.64 -5.73
C GLN A 22 -6.07 -0.08 -5.87
N ARG A 23 -5.76 0.61 -6.98
CA ARG A 23 -4.46 1.31 -7.13
C ARG A 23 -4.25 2.39 -6.07
N GLN A 24 -5.31 3.10 -5.70
CA GLN A 24 -5.25 4.13 -4.66
C GLN A 24 -5.01 3.49 -3.29
N GLN A 25 -5.79 2.48 -2.92
CA GLN A 25 -5.62 1.72 -1.68
C GLN A 25 -4.21 1.15 -1.56
N GLY A 26 -3.67 0.55 -2.63
CA GLY A 26 -2.30 0.05 -2.66
C GLY A 26 -1.24 1.16 -2.54
N ARG A 27 -1.53 2.41 -2.96
CA ARG A 27 -0.64 3.55 -2.69
C ARG A 27 -0.71 3.94 -1.22
N ASP A 28 -1.91 4.00 -0.66
CA ASP A 28 -2.15 4.44 0.71
C ASP A 28 -1.51 3.49 1.72
N ALA A 29 -1.69 2.17 1.56
CA ALA A 29 -1.01 1.15 2.37
C ALA A 29 0.53 1.33 2.36
N ASN A 30 1.09 1.59 1.18
CA ASN A 30 2.53 1.76 1.02
C ASN A 30 3.04 3.08 1.64
N GLN A 31 2.22 4.14 1.68
CA GLN A 31 2.56 5.39 2.34
C GLN A 31 2.43 5.26 3.87
N ALA A 32 1.40 4.59 4.35
CA ALA A 32 1.21 4.29 5.77
C ALA A 32 2.42 3.52 6.32
N ALA A 33 2.82 2.42 5.67
CA ALA A 33 3.98 1.64 6.09
C ALA A 33 5.31 2.45 6.04
N LYS A 34 5.47 3.38 5.10
CA LYS A 34 6.66 4.26 5.07
C LYS A 34 6.69 5.23 6.24
N GLN A 35 5.54 5.78 6.61
CA GLN A 35 5.39 6.69 7.75
C GLN A 35 5.65 5.94 9.05
N GLU A 36 5.00 4.80 9.25
CA GLU A 36 5.19 3.91 10.39
C GLU A 36 6.66 3.49 10.53
N ALA A 37 7.29 3.02 9.46
CA ALA A 37 8.69 2.62 9.48
C ALA A 37 9.65 3.79 9.79
N ARG A 38 9.24 5.05 9.55
CA ARG A 38 10.03 6.23 9.92
C ARG A 38 9.86 6.54 11.40
N THR A 39 8.62 6.61 11.88
CA THR A 39 8.28 6.86 13.29
C THR A 39 8.86 5.77 14.19
N GLY A 40 8.59 4.50 13.89
CA GLY A 40 9.11 3.37 14.66
C GLY A 40 10.64 3.32 14.72
N LYS A 41 11.35 3.77 13.68
CA LYS A 41 12.82 3.91 13.76
C LYS A 41 13.27 5.01 14.71
N ILE A 42 12.56 6.15 14.74
CA ILE A 42 12.86 7.25 15.65
C ILE A 42 12.67 6.77 17.08
N ASP A 43 11.55 6.12 17.36
CA ASP A 43 11.19 5.61 18.68
C ASP A 43 12.17 4.52 19.12
N CYS A 44 12.51 3.57 18.24
CA CYS A 44 13.50 2.53 18.50
C CYS A 44 14.86 3.11 18.92
N ARG A 45 15.33 4.17 18.23
CA ARG A 45 16.59 4.84 18.58
C ARG A 45 16.48 5.62 19.87
N ALA A 46 15.35 6.29 20.13
CA ALA A 46 15.12 7.06 21.34
C ALA A 46 15.04 6.16 22.58
N ALA A 47 14.40 4.99 22.45
CA ALA A 47 14.30 4.00 23.53
C ALA A 47 15.66 3.35 23.87
N ASN A 48 16.62 3.34 22.93
CA ASN A 48 17.96 2.78 23.09
C ASN A 48 17.99 1.30 23.55
N GLN A 49 16.91 0.56 23.32
CA GLN A 49 16.76 -0.86 23.70
C GLN A 49 17.35 -1.83 22.66
N LYS A 50 17.56 -1.34 21.42
CA LYS A 50 18.11 -2.11 20.30
C LYS A 50 19.29 -1.36 19.70
N SER A 51 20.17 -2.09 19.01
CA SER A 51 21.25 -1.45 18.25
C SER A 51 20.71 -0.66 17.05
N ASN A 52 21.48 0.33 16.58
CA ASN A 52 21.12 1.09 15.38
C ASN A 52 20.95 0.21 14.12
N SER A 53 21.62 -0.95 14.04
CA SER A 53 21.46 -1.89 12.93
C SER A 53 20.12 -2.62 13.01
N GLN A 54 19.70 -3.02 14.21
CA GLN A 54 18.38 -3.63 14.44
C GLN A 54 17.25 -2.63 14.12
N CYS A 55 17.31 -1.37 14.60
CA CYS A 55 16.29 -0.37 14.23
C CYS A 55 16.26 -0.08 12.70
N ARG A 56 17.37 -0.27 11.98
CA ARG A 56 17.39 -0.17 10.51
C ARG A 56 16.76 -1.39 9.85
N GLN A 57 16.88 -2.56 10.46
CA GLN A 57 16.28 -3.80 9.99
C GLN A 57 14.77 -3.76 10.14
N ASP A 58 14.26 -3.43 11.33
CA ASP A 58 12.82 -3.29 11.59
C ASP A 58 12.17 -2.31 10.58
N LYS A 59 12.83 -1.16 10.33
CA LYS A 59 12.38 -0.20 9.31
C LYS A 59 12.33 -0.79 7.89
N ARG A 60 13.24 -1.70 7.53
CA ARG A 60 13.22 -2.36 6.22
C ARG A 60 12.07 -3.36 6.16
N ASP A 61 11.84 -4.09 7.24
CA ASP A 61 10.83 -5.15 7.32
C ASP A 61 9.42 -4.55 7.26
N THR A 62 9.12 -3.51 8.04
CA THR A 62 7.83 -2.76 7.93
C THR A 62 7.59 -2.22 6.52
N LYS A 63 8.63 -1.75 5.83
CA LYS A 63 8.50 -1.31 4.43
C LYS A 63 8.28 -2.46 3.45
N GLN A 64 8.76 -3.66 3.76
CA GLN A 64 8.51 -4.83 2.92
C GLN A 64 7.09 -5.34 3.13
N GLU A 65 6.59 -5.32 4.35
CA GLU A 65 5.20 -5.63 4.69
C GLU A 65 4.24 -4.71 3.93
N GLY A 66 4.42 -3.39 3.97
CA GLY A 66 3.56 -2.47 3.20
C GLY A 66 3.70 -2.62 1.67
N ARG A 67 4.84 -3.10 1.16
CA ARG A 67 4.97 -3.47 -0.26
C ARG A 67 4.25 -4.76 -0.59
N GLN A 68 4.22 -5.71 0.35
CA GLN A 68 3.48 -6.95 0.21
C GLN A 68 1.98 -6.68 0.27
N GLU A 69 1.51 -5.91 1.23
CA GLU A 69 0.11 -5.48 1.33
C GLU A 69 -0.35 -4.78 0.04
N LYS A 70 0.47 -3.86 -0.52
CA LYS A 70 0.18 -3.28 -1.84
C LYS A 70 0.04 -4.33 -2.95
N ARG A 71 0.82 -5.40 -2.93
CA ARG A 71 0.73 -6.48 -3.94
C ARG A 71 -0.53 -7.33 -3.73
N ASP A 72 -0.94 -7.51 -2.48
CA ASP A 72 -2.12 -8.26 -2.09
C ASP A 72 -3.41 -7.49 -2.42
N ILE A 73 -3.35 -6.15 -2.39
CA ILE A 73 -4.34 -5.26 -3.00
C ILE A 73 -4.20 -5.36 -4.53
N LYS A 74 -4.75 -6.44 -5.10
CA LYS A 74 -4.79 -6.71 -6.54
C LYS A 74 -5.62 -5.67 -7.30
N TYR A 75 -5.21 -5.43 -8.54
CA TYR A 75 -5.89 -4.65 -9.59
C TYR A 75 -6.99 -5.44 -10.32
#